data_AF-A0A897MYB4-F1
#
_entry.id   AF-A0A897MYB4-F1
#
_cell.length_a   1.000
_cell.length_b   1.000
_cell.length_c   1.000
_cell.angle_alpha   90.00
_cell.angle_beta   90.00
_cell.angle_gamma   90.00
#
_symmetry.space_group_name_H-M   'P 1'
#
loop_
_entity.id
_entity.type
_entity.pdbx_description
1 polymer ?
#
loop_
_entity_poly.entity_id
_entity_poly.type
_entity_poly.pdbx_seq_one_letter_code
_entity_poly.pdbx_strand_id
1 'polypeptide(L)'
;MRKTKQEFDVAETFAAICDDQGAHPVSQRNCHYRTIGIRNMDDRSISYEPIGEISTPFDRAEGMPIQPSVAAETTGVVEFDPEYAPALRDLDGFSHCILLYHFHASDADADLTVTPFLDATEHGLFSTRAPRRPNSIGISVVAVDDVDDATLTVTGIDVLDGTPLLDVKPFVPEFDVPDRTESGWIAAAADGDGREYADDRFV
;
A
#
# COMPACT_ATOMS: atom_id res chain seq x y z
N MET A 1 -34.71 33.50 14.48
CA MET A 1 -34.81 33.62 13.01
C MET A 1 -33.63 32.87 12.39
N ARG A 2 -33.90 31.74 11.74
CA ARG A 2 -32.91 30.89 11.07
C ARG A 2 -32.67 31.42 9.64
N LYS A 3 -31.41 31.51 9.20
CA LYS A 3 -31.05 31.59 7.78
C LYS A 3 -30.00 30.52 7.45
N THR A 4 -30.50 29.54 6.71
CA THR A 4 -29.93 28.66 5.66
C THR A 4 -28.41 28.49 5.53
N LYS A 5 -28.00 27.21 5.60
CA LYS A 5 -26.76 26.65 5.04
C LYS A 5 -26.74 26.87 3.52
N GLN A 6 -25.59 27.27 2.99
CA GLN A 6 -25.30 27.28 1.57
C GLN A 6 -24.84 25.86 1.20
N GLU A 7 -25.63 25.16 0.39
CA GLU A 7 -25.24 23.92 -0.26
C GLU A 7 -24.18 24.22 -1.32
N PHE A 8 -23.05 23.53 -1.24
CA PHE A 8 -22.03 23.54 -2.27
C PHE A 8 -22.42 22.48 -3.30
N ASP A 9 -22.89 22.91 -4.46
CA ASP A 9 -23.23 22.03 -5.58
C ASP A 9 -21.97 21.71 -6.39
N VAL A 10 -21.56 20.45 -6.34
CA VAL A 10 -20.34 19.95 -7.00
C VAL A 10 -20.55 19.78 -8.51
N ALA A 11 -21.77 19.97 -9.02
CA ALA A 11 -22.10 19.83 -10.44
C ALA A 11 -21.64 21.00 -11.32
N GLU A 12 -21.43 22.20 -10.77
CA GLU A 12 -21.02 23.37 -11.58
C GLU A 12 -19.52 23.44 -11.88
N THR A 13 -18.67 22.72 -11.13
CA THR A 13 -17.21 22.81 -11.31
C THR A 13 -16.69 21.99 -12.50
N PHE A 14 -17.44 21.01 -12.99
CA PHE A 14 -17.03 20.19 -14.14
C PHE A 14 -17.46 20.74 -15.51
N ALA A 15 -18.32 21.76 -15.56
CA ALA A 15 -18.73 22.40 -16.80
C ALA A 15 -17.76 23.52 -17.27
N ALA A 16 -16.77 23.90 -16.45
CA ALA A 16 -15.91 25.06 -16.70
C ALA A 16 -14.55 24.74 -17.37
N ILE A 17 -14.27 23.49 -17.76
CA ILE A 17 -12.99 23.09 -18.37
C ILE A 17 -13.12 22.82 -19.88
N CYS A 18 -14.30 22.98 -20.48
CA CYS A 18 -14.54 22.69 -21.90
C CYS A 18 -14.97 23.90 -22.74
N ASP A 19 -14.63 25.13 -22.35
CA ASP A 19 -15.11 26.33 -23.06
C ASP A 19 -14.01 27.35 -23.40
N ASP A 20 -12.78 26.89 -23.62
CA ASP A 20 -11.75 27.71 -24.25
C ASP A 20 -10.84 26.84 -25.11
N GLN A 21 -11.28 26.57 -26.35
CA GLN A 21 -10.50 26.46 -27.60
C GLN A 21 -11.46 26.04 -28.72
N GLY A 22 -11.85 27.00 -29.56
CA GLY A 22 -12.74 26.74 -30.69
C GLY A 22 -12.14 25.78 -31.73
N ALA A 23 -12.83 24.67 -32.02
CA ALA A 23 -12.74 23.96 -33.29
C ALA A 23 -13.92 22.98 -33.49
N HIS A 24 -14.70 23.25 -34.54
CA HIS A 24 -15.58 22.42 -35.40
C HIS A 24 -16.16 21.04 -34.97
N PRO A 25 -17.41 20.72 -35.40
CA PRO A 25 -18.11 19.50 -35.01
C PRO A 25 -17.50 18.26 -35.68
N VAL A 26 -16.84 17.41 -34.90
CA VAL A 26 -16.44 16.08 -35.37
C VAL A 26 -17.60 15.11 -35.13
N SER A 27 -17.95 14.41 -36.21
CA SER A 27 -19.06 13.48 -36.34
C SER A 27 -19.17 12.46 -35.21
N GLN A 28 -20.41 12.19 -34.79
CA GLN A 28 -20.82 11.02 -34.00
C GLN A 28 -20.25 9.72 -34.60
N ARG A 29 -19.12 9.23 -34.10
CA ARG A 29 -18.65 7.86 -34.31
C ARG A 29 -18.05 7.31 -33.03
N ASN A 30 -18.79 6.40 -32.41
CA ASN A 30 -18.38 5.36 -31.47
C ASN A 30 -17.26 5.72 -30.47
N CYS A 31 -17.59 6.50 -29.45
CA CYS A 31 -16.96 6.34 -28.14
C CYS A 31 -17.82 5.40 -27.30
N HIS A 32 -17.44 4.12 -27.22
CA HIS A 32 -17.92 3.23 -26.17
C HIS A 32 -17.23 3.64 -24.86
N TYR A 33 -17.74 4.67 -24.20
CA TYR A 33 -17.47 4.81 -22.77
C TYR A 33 -18.24 3.68 -22.08
N ARG A 34 -17.52 2.67 -21.58
CA ARG A 34 -18.08 1.77 -20.58
C ARG A 34 -18.52 2.64 -19.41
N THR A 35 -19.83 2.70 -19.17
CA THR A 35 -20.38 3.25 -17.93
C THR A 35 -19.74 2.50 -16.78
N ILE A 36 -18.76 3.10 -16.11
CA ILE A 36 -18.32 2.65 -14.80
C ILE A 36 -19.56 2.83 -13.92
N GLY A 37 -20.16 1.70 -13.52
CA GLY A 37 -21.38 1.68 -12.74
C GLY A 37 -21.22 2.59 -11.52
N ILE A 38 -22.14 3.54 -11.38
CA ILE A 38 -22.28 4.34 -10.18
C ILE A 38 -22.56 3.34 -9.05
N ARG A 39 -21.57 3.11 -8.18
CA ARG A 39 -21.73 2.22 -7.01
C ARG A 39 -22.82 2.79 -6.11
N ASN A 40 -23.66 1.90 -5.62
CA ASN A 40 -24.68 2.20 -4.63
C ASN A 40 -23.99 2.79 -3.39
N MET A 41 -24.33 4.02 -2.97
CA MET A 41 -23.64 4.72 -1.86
C MET A 41 -23.81 4.03 -0.49
N ASP A 42 -24.68 3.02 -0.39
CA ASP A 42 -24.90 2.22 0.81
C ASP A 42 -23.96 0.99 0.92
N ASP A 43 -23.27 0.62 -0.17
CA ASP A 43 -22.23 -0.40 -0.13
C ASP A 43 -20.87 0.28 0.03
N ARG A 44 -20.42 0.39 1.28
CA ARG A 44 -19.10 0.96 1.62
C ARG A 44 -17.94 -0.03 1.38
N SER A 45 -18.22 -1.24 0.87
CA SER A 45 -17.18 -2.23 0.63
C SER A 45 -16.44 -1.95 -0.69
N ILE A 46 -15.13 -2.20 -0.68
CA ILE A 46 -14.27 -2.17 -1.86
C ILE A 46 -13.55 -3.51 -1.90
N SER A 47 -13.63 -4.20 -3.04
CA SER A 47 -12.96 -5.47 -3.28
C SER A 47 -11.78 -5.26 -4.22
N TYR A 48 -10.68 -5.96 -3.95
CA TYR A 48 -9.49 -6.03 -4.77
C TYR A 48 -9.17 -7.49 -5.06
N GLU A 49 -8.63 -7.76 -6.24
CA GLU A 49 -8.07 -9.06 -6.59
C GLU A 49 -6.55 -8.95 -6.51
N PRO A 50 -5.84 -9.94 -5.93
CA PRO A 50 -4.40 -9.98 -5.99
C PRO A 50 -3.90 -9.97 -7.45
N ILE A 51 -2.74 -9.36 -7.67
CA ILE A 51 -2.07 -9.30 -8.98
C ILE A 51 -0.86 -10.23 -9.07
N GLY A 52 -0.62 -10.99 -8.01
CA GLY A 52 0.55 -11.84 -7.84
C GLY A 52 0.73 -12.29 -6.40
N GLU A 53 1.85 -12.98 -6.16
CA GLU A 53 2.23 -13.54 -4.87
C GLU A 53 3.70 -13.17 -4.54
N ILE A 54 3.96 -12.96 -3.25
CA ILE A 54 5.31 -12.65 -2.73
C ILE A 54 5.85 -13.89 -2.05
N SER A 55 6.93 -14.45 -2.60
CA SER A 55 7.69 -15.54 -2.00
C SER A 55 8.89 -15.01 -1.21
N THR A 56 9.05 -15.53 0.01
CA THR A 56 10.10 -15.12 0.97
C THR A 56 10.59 -16.34 1.75
N PRO A 57 11.74 -16.27 2.44
CA PRO A 57 12.18 -17.36 3.32
C PRO A 57 11.39 -17.48 4.64
N PHE A 58 10.30 -16.71 4.84
CA PHE A 58 9.58 -16.62 6.09
C PHE A 58 8.29 -17.45 6.08
N ASP A 59 8.38 -18.72 6.52
CA ASP A 59 7.22 -19.62 6.59
C ASP A 59 6.30 -19.37 7.80
N ARG A 60 6.73 -18.54 8.76
CA ARG A 60 6.00 -18.24 10.01
C ARG A 60 6.34 -16.85 10.54
N ALA A 61 5.36 -16.25 11.20
CA ALA A 61 5.43 -14.94 11.84
C ALA A 61 6.54 -14.83 12.89
N GLU A 62 6.72 -15.89 13.69
CA GLU A 62 7.69 -15.94 14.77
C GLU A 62 9.13 -15.98 14.22
N GLY A 63 9.95 -15.00 14.61
CA GLY A 63 11.34 -14.85 14.16
C GLY A 63 11.52 -14.00 12.91
N MET A 64 10.45 -13.39 12.37
CA MET A 64 10.56 -12.41 11.29
C MET A 64 11.21 -11.10 11.81
N PRO A 65 11.95 -10.38 10.94
CA PRO A 65 12.40 -9.03 11.26
C PRO A 65 11.18 -8.12 11.52
N ILE A 66 11.22 -7.34 12.62
CA ILE A 66 10.09 -6.43 12.98
C ILE A 66 10.01 -5.24 12.00
N GLN A 67 11.11 -4.96 11.29
CA GLN A 67 11.22 -3.81 10.40
C GLN A 67 12.06 -4.15 9.15
N PRO A 68 11.79 -3.50 8.00
CA PRO A 68 12.60 -3.62 6.78
C PRO A 68 14.08 -3.28 7.01
N SER A 69 14.39 -2.37 7.94
CA SER A 69 15.76 -2.00 8.33
C SER A 69 16.56 -3.16 8.91
N VAL A 70 15.89 -4.15 9.53
CA VAL A 70 16.49 -5.40 10.03
C VAL A 70 16.47 -6.49 8.96
N ALA A 71 15.49 -6.44 8.05
CA ALA A 71 15.39 -7.30 6.88
C ALA A 71 16.31 -6.88 5.71
N ALA A 72 17.24 -5.95 5.91
CA ALA A 72 17.96 -5.23 4.85
C ALA A 72 18.71 -6.11 3.84
N GLU A 73 18.95 -7.39 4.17
CA GLU A 73 19.60 -8.37 3.28
C GLU A 73 18.69 -9.52 2.85
N THR A 74 17.40 -9.49 3.20
CA THR A 74 16.46 -10.55 2.81
C THR A 74 15.97 -10.34 1.39
N THR A 75 16.32 -11.27 0.51
CA THR A 75 15.82 -11.36 -0.85
C THR A 75 14.47 -12.06 -0.88
N GLY A 76 13.54 -11.55 -1.68
CA GLY A 76 12.29 -12.22 -2.04
C GLY A 76 12.02 -12.12 -3.53
N VAL A 77 11.03 -12.89 -3.97
CA VAL A 77 10.57 -12.93 -5.36
C VAL A 77 9.10 -12.56 -5.38
N VAL A 78 8.74 -11.61 -6.23
CA VAL A 78 7.37 -11.23 -6.49
C VAL A 78 6.98 -11.80 -7.85
N GLU A 79 6.10 -12.79 -7.85
CA GLU A 79 5.57 -13.43 -9.06
C GLU A 79 4.22 -12.81 -9.38
N PHE A 80 4.15 -12.06 -10.48
CA PHE A 80 2.91 -11.45 -10.96
C PHE A 80 2.12 -12.45 -11.80
N ASP A 81 0.79 -12.31 -11.84
CA ASP A 81 0.00 -13.07 -12.81
C ASP A 81 0.48 -12.73 -14.24
N PRO A 82 0.58 -13.72 -15.16
CA PRO A 82 1.19 -13.51 -16.46
C PRO A 82 0.57 -12.38 -17.31
N GLU A 83 -0.71 -12.03 -17.05
CA GLU A 83 -1.37 -10.93 -17.75
C GLU A 83 -0.81 -9.54 -17.39
N TYR A 84 -0.15 -9.42 -16.24
CA TYR A 84 0.46 -8.18 -15.77
C TYR A 84 1.92 -8.01 -16.20
N ALA A 85 2.57 -9.01 -16.82
CA ALA A 85 3.97 -8.92 -17.26
C ALA A 85 4.29 -7.63 -18.07
N PRO A 86 3.45 -7.17 -19.02
CA PRO A 86 3.74 -5.92 -19.74
C PRO A 86 3.74 -4.67 -18.86
N ALA A 87 3.11 -4.70 -17.68
CA ALA A 87 3.03 -3.59 -16.74
C ALA A 87 4.31 -3.41 -15.91
N LEU A 88 5.19 -4.41 -15.88
CA LEU A 88 6.49 -4.33 -15.20
C LEU A 88 7.55 -3.59 -16.02
N ARG A 89 7.24 -3.24 -17.28
CA ARG A 89 8.18 -2.52 -18.14
C ARG A 89 8.68 -1.23 -17.47
N ASP A 90 9.98 -1.00 -17.58
CA ASP A 90 10.72 0.15 -17.03
C ASP A 90 10.81 0.21 -15.49
N LEU A 91 10.31 -0.80 -14.77
CA LEU A 91 10.40 -0.87 -13.31
C LEU A 91 11.86 -1.05 -12.83
N ASP A 92 12.70 -1.70 -13.65
CA ASP A 92 14.15 -1.83 -13.48
C ASP A 92 14.90 -0.49 -13.56
N GLY A 93 14.25 0.56 -14.07
CA GLY A 93 14.76 1.93 -14.03
C GLY A 93 14.74 2.57 -12.64
N PHE A 94 14.07 1.96 -11.66
CA PHE A 94 13.97 2.46 -10.29
C PHE A 94 14.81 1.62 -9.34
N SER A 95 15.51 2.27 -8.39
CA SER A 95 16.28 1.54 -7.38
C SER A 95 15.40 0.85 -6.33
N HIS A 96 14.19 1.37 -6.10
CA HIS A 96 13.26 0.89 -5.10
C HIS A 96 11.83 0.98 -5.60
N CYS A 97 10.97 0.11 -5.07
CA CYS A 97 9.55 0.15 -5.28
C CYS A 97 8.80 0.03 -3.95
N ILE A 98 7.53 0.41 -3.97
CA ILE A 98 6.55 0.26 -2.91
C ILE A 98 5.67 -0.92 -3.28
N LEU A 99 5.64 -1.94 -2.42
CA LEU A 99 4.70 -3.05 -2.52
C LEU A 99 3.53 -2.80 -1.59
N LEU A 100 2.31 -2.97 -2.10
CA LEU A 100 1.09 -3.07 -1.29
C LEU A 100 0.60 -4.50 -1.35
N TYR A 101 0.34 -5.09 -0.19
CA TYR A 101 -0.02 -6.51 -0.09
C TYR A 101 -1.03 -6.75 1.02
N HIS A 102 -1.63 -7.94 1.01
CA HIS A 102 -2.62 -8.33 2.01
C HIS A 102 -2.00 -9.23 3.08
N PHE A 103 -2.16 -8.90 4.37
CA PHE A 103 -1.77 -9.80 5.47
C PHE A 103 -2.76 -10.96 5.57
N HIS A 104 -2.60 -11.94 4.70
CA HIS A 104 -3.48 -13.11 4.56
C HIS A 104 -3.54 -14.01 5.81
N ALA A 105 -2.51 -13.95 6.66
CA ALA A 105 -2.44 -14.69 7.93
C ALA A 105 -2.94 -13.88 9.14
N SER A 106 -3.36 -12.62 8.97
CA SER A 106 -3.91 -11.81 10.06
C SER A 106 -5.41 -11.99 10.20
N ASP A 107 -5.87 -12.14 11.44
CA ASP A 107 -7.30 -12.15 11.76
C ASP A 107 -7.96 -10.82 11.40
N ALA A 108 -9.22 -10.87 10.97
CA ALA A 108 -10.00 -9.69 10.58
C ALA A 108 -10.42 -8.80 11.77
N ASP A 109 -10.40 -9.35 12.99
CA ASP A 109 -10.75 -8.63 14.21
C ASP A 109 -9.53 -7.87 14.74
N ALA A 110 -9.55 -6.55 14.59
CA ALA A 110 -8.48 -5.66 15.05
C ALA A 110 -8.94 -4.81 16.24
N ASP A 111 -8.21 -4.88 17.34
CA ASP A 111 -8.38 -3.97 18.47
C ASP A 111 -7.99 -2.53 18.06
N LEU A 112 -8.68 -1.54 18.63
CA LEU A 112 -8.40 -0.13 18.34
C LEU A 112 -7.10 0.36 19.02
N THR A 113 -6.55 -0.44 19.91
CA THR A 113 -5.27 -0.21 20.60
C THR A 113 -4.42 -1.48 20.53
N VAL A 114 -3.11 -1.30 20.51
CA VAL A 114 -2.13 -2.40 20.45
C VAL A 114 -0.93 -2.04 21.32
N THR A 115 -0.26 -3.03 21.90
CA THR A 115 1.06 -2.84 22.55
C THR A 115 2.14 -3.29 21.57
N PRO A 116 2.80 -2.36 20.84
CA PRO A 116 3.76 -2.71 19.80
C PRO A 116 5.01 -3.38 20.36
N PHE A 117 5.73 -4.14 19.55
CA PHE A 117 6.95 -4.83 20.00
C PHE A 117 8.04 -3.89 20.51
N LEU A 118 8.15 -2.72 19.87
CA LEU A 118 9.17 -1.72 20.15
C LEU A 118 8.94 -0.94 21.45
N ASP A 119 7.78 -1.11 22.10
CA ASP A 119 7.41 -0.39 23.32
C ASP A 119 6.74 -1.35 24.32
N ALA A 120 6.63 -0.94 25.58
CA ALA A 120 5.79 -1.59 26.59
C ALA A 120 4.46 -0.83 26.80
N THR A 121 4.31 0.33 26.17
CA THR A 121 3.13 1.19 26.26
C THR A 121 2.11 0.83 25.19
N GLU A 122 0.82 0.84 25.56
CA GLU A 122 -0.28 0.70 24.61
C GLU A 122 -0.44 1.97 23.77
N HIS A 123 -0.63 1.80 22.47
CA HIS A 123 -0.81 2.87 21.49
C HIS A 123 -2.07 2.64 20.66
N GLY A 124 -2.65 3.71 20.10
CA GLY A 124 -3.75 3.56 19.15
C GLY A 124 -3.30 2.83 17.89
N LEU A 125 -4.11 1.91 17.37
CA LEU A 125 -3.73 1.04 16.24
C LEU A 125 -3.15 1.81 15.04
N PHE A 126 -3.76 2.95 14.70
CA PHE A 126 -3.35 3.77 13.55
C PHE A 126 -2.07 4.58 13.75
N SER A 127 -1.56 4.69 14.98
CA SER A 127 -0.21 5.22 15.25
C SER A 127 0.86 4.13 15.24
N THR A 128 0.54 2.94 14.72
CA THR A 128 1.43 1.78 14.64
C THR A 128 1.36 1.15 13.24
N ARG A 129 2.26 0.21 12.98
CA ARG A 129 2.31 -0.63 11.78
C ARG A 129 1.90 -2.09 12.05
N ALA A 130 1.11 -2.35 13.10
CA ALA A 130 0.64 -3.69 13.40
C ALA A 130 -0.18 -4.27 12.23
N PRO A 131 -0.02 -5.57 11.90
CA PRO A 131 -0.63 -6.19 10.72
C PRO A 131 -2.14 -6.44 10.87
N ARG A 132 -2.61 -6.71 12.10
CA ARG A 132 -4.04 -6.82 12.45
C ARG A 132 -4.70 -5.44 12.41
N ARG A 133 -5.47 -5.18 11.35
CA ARG A 133 -6.11 -3.86 11.09
C ARG A 133 -7.48 -4.05 10.44
N PRO A 134 -8.38 -3.04 10.48
CA PRO A 134 -9.67 -3.11 9.80
C PRO A 134 -9.57 -3.42 8.30
N ASN A 135 -8.50 -2.97 7.66
CA ASN A 135 -8.08 -3.43 6.34
C ASN A 135 -6.63 -3.92 6.49
N SER A 136 -6.42 -5.23 6.39
CA SER A 136 -5.13 -5.89 6.56
C SER A 136 -4.22 -5.67 5.34
N ILE A 137 -3.90 -4.39 5.09
CA ILE A 137 -3.01 -3.96 4.00
C ILE A 137 -1.67 -3.59 4.60
N GLY A 138 -0.63 -4.23 4.10
CA GLY A 138 0.76 -3.91 4.40
C GLY A 138 1.40 -3.06 3.31
N ILE A 139 2.55 -2.48 3.66
CA ILE A 139 3.35 -1.66 2.77
C ILE A 139 4.83 -1.88 3.08
N SER A 140 5.62 -2.22 2.07
CA SER A 140 7.08 -2.32 2.17
C SER A 140 7.72 -1.48 1.06
N VAL A 141 8.81 -0.79 1.41
CA VAL A 141 9.70 -0.14 0.44
C VAL A 141 10.90 -1.06 0.30
N VAL A 142 11.11 -1.61 -0.89
CA VAL A 142 12.11 -2.65 -1.15
C VAL A 142 13.00 -2.25 -2.32
N ALA A 143 14.23 -2.74 -2.34
CA ALA A 143 15.13 -2.56 -3.47
C ALA A 143 14.64 -3.39 -4.66
N VAL A 144 14.73 -2.84 -5.87
CA VAL A 144 14.47 -3.55 -7.13
C VAL A 144 15.82 -4.11 -7.62
N ASP A 145 15.98 -5.43 -7.55
CA ASP A 145 17.23 -6.08 -7.92
C ASP A 145 17.23 -6.52 -9.39
N ASP A 146 16.11 -7.08 -9.86
CA ASP A 146 15.96 -7.57 -11.23
C ASP A 146 14.48 -7.64 -11.64
N VAL A 147 14.21 -7.45 -12.93
CA VAL A 147 12.87 -7.58 -13.52
C VAL A 147 12.98 -8.49 -14.74
N ASP A 148 12.31 -9.65 -14.69
CA ASP A 148 12.29 -10.63 -15.77
C ASP A 148 10.86 -11.13 -16.03
N ASP A 149 10.29 -10.71 -17.16
CA ASP A 149 8.92 -11.01 -17.59
C ASP A 149 7.85 -10.65 -16.53
N ALA A 150 7.26 -11.65 -15.88
CA ALA A 150 6.28 -11.49 -14.80
C ALA A 150 6.91 -11.58 -13.39
N THR A 151 8.23 -11.52 -13.28
CA THR A 151 8.96 -11.73 -12.03
C THR A 151 9.74 -10.48 -11.65
N LEU A 152 9.65 -10.10 -10.38
CA LEU A 152 10.46 -9.03 -9.78
C LEU A 152 11.23 -9.60 -8.60
N THR A 153 12.56 -9.53 -8.67
CA THR A 153 13.44 -9.86 -7.54
C THR A 153 13.66 -8.62 -6.70
N VAL A 154 13.49 -8.74 -5.37
CA VAL A 154 13.61 -7.62 -4.44
C VAL A 154 14.46 -7.96 -3.22
N THR A 155 15.05 -6.94 -2.60
CA THR A 155 15.76 -7.05 -1.32
C THR A 155 15.18 -6.09 -0.28
N GLY A 156 15.16 -6.51 0.99
CA GLY A 156 14.57 -5.74 2.10
C GLY A 156 13.13 -6.11 2.43
N ILE A 157 12.66 -7.27 1.95
CA ILE A 157 11.28 -7.74 2.15
C ILE A 157 11.09 -8.36 3.54
N ASP A 158 9.92 -8.12 4.15
CA ASP A 158 9.59 -8.48 5.53
C ASP A 158 8.17 -9.09 5.66
N VAL A 159 7.72 -9.87 4.67
CA VAL A 159 6.39 -10.49 4.64
C VAL A 159 6.47 -12.01 4.71
N LEU A 160 5.37 -12.68 5.05
CA LEU A 160 5.30 -14.15 5.01
C LEU A 160 5.39 -14.66 3.58
N ASP A 161 5.93 -15.86 3.40
CA ASP A 161 5.82 -16.59 2.14
C ASP A 161 4.35 -16.78 1.75
N GLY A 162 4.05 -16.70 0.45
CA GLY A 162 2.70 -16.78 -0.08
C GLY A 162 1.84 -15.52 0.14
N THR A 163 2.47 -14.39 0.47
CA THR A 163 1.72 -13.14 0.72
C THR A 163 1.12 -12.58 -0.58
N PRO A 164 -0.21 -12.38 -0.68
CA PRO A 164 -0.84 -11.84 -1.88
C PRO A 164 -0.46 -10.38 -2.14
N LEU A 165 0.03 -10.09 -3.34
CA LEU A 165 0.33 -8.74 -3.79
C LEU A 165 -0.94 -8.05 -4.30
N LEU A 166 -1.18 -6.82 -3.88
CA LEU A 166 -2.30 -5.99 -4.34
C LEU A 166 -1.85 -4.96 -5.38
N ASP A 167 -0.65 -4.40 -5.24
CA ASP A 167 -0.15 -3.32 -6.11
C ASP A 167 1.37 -3.13 -5.98
N VAL A 168 1.99 -2.55 -7.01
CA VAL A 168 3.39 -2.11 -7.01
C VAL A 168 3.51 -0.70 -7.56
N LYS A 169 4.34 0.13 -6.94
CA LYS A 169 4.61 1.51 -7.39
C LYS A 169 6.10 1.81 -7.36
N PRO A 170 6.65 2.61 -8.27
CA PRO A 170 8.01 3.09 -8.12
C PRO A 170 8.12 3.97 -6.87
N PHE A 171 9.22 3.83 -6.12
CA PHE A 171 9.55 4.76 -5.05
C PHE A 171 10.37 5.91 -5.62
N VAL A 172 9.87 7.14 -5.45
CA VAL A 172 10.52 8.36 -5.92
C VAL A 172 10.75 9.27 -4.72
N PRO A 173 12.00 9.43 -4.25
CA PRO A 173 12.30 10.21 -3.04
C PRO A 173 11.69 11.62 -3.06
N GLU A 174 11.68 12.28 -4.21
CA GLU A 174 11.11 13.62 -4.41
C GLU A 174 9.59 13.68 -4.20
N PHE A 175 8.88 12.54 -4.34
CA PHE A 175 7.43 12.45 -4.16
C PHE A 175 7.05 11.84 -2.82
N ASP A 176 7.82 10.86 -2.37
CA ASP A 176 7.46 9.98 -1.26
C ASP A 176 8.10 10.38 0.07
N VAL A 177 9.15 11.22 0.06
CA VAL A 177 9.82 11.70 1.28
C VAL A 177 9.57 13.20 1.48
N PRO A 178 8.77 13.59 2.49
CA PRO A 178 8.58 14.99 2.83
C PRO A 178 9.85 15.65 3.36
N ASP A 179 10.03 16.96 3.11
CA ASP A 179 11.20 17.73 3.57
C ASP A 179 11.41 17.73 5.10
N ARG A 180 10.34 17.54 5.87
CA ARG A 180 10.36 17.55 7.33
C ARG A 180 9.49 16.43 7.87
N THR A 181 10.10 15.47 8.56
CA THR A 181 9.44 14.30 9.11
C THR A 181 9.75 14.16 10.61
N GLU A 182 8.77 13.66 11.37
CA GLU A 182 8.90 13.31 12.79
C GLU A 182 8.26 11.93 12.99
N SER A 183 8.92 11.04 13.75
CA SER A 183 8.46 9.65 13.94
C SER A 183 7.69 9.42 15.23
N GLY A 184 7.38 10.47 16.00
CA GLY A 184 6.59 10.38 17.22
C GLY A 184 7.19 9.44 18.28
N TRP A 185 6.35 8.61 18.92
CA TRP A 185 6.78 7.68 19.97
C TRP A 185 7.77 6.61 19.46
N ILE A 186 7.78 6.32 18.16
CA ILE A 186 8.73 5.38 17.54
C ILE A 186 10.16 5.90 17.66
N ALA A 187 10.38 7.22 17.52
CA ALA A 187 11.71 7.80 17.70
C ALA A 187 12.23 7.58 19.13
N ALA A 188 11.38 7.75 20.15
CA ALA A 188 11.74 7.53 21.54
C ALA A 188 11.96 6.04 21.87
N ALA A 189 11.21 5.15 21.21
CA ALA A 189 11.35 3.70 21.36
C ALA A 189 12.66 3.17 20.76
N ALA A 190 13.15 3.78 19.67
CA ALA A 190 14.41 3.42 19.02
C ALA A 190 15.65 3.71 19.89
N ASP A 191 15.54 4.63 20.85
CA ASP A 191 16.58 4.90 21.86
C ASP A 191 16.58 3.89 23.03
N GLY A 192 15.66 2.91 23.02
CA GLY A 192 15.50 1.82 24.01
C GLY A 192 16.14 0.48 23.60
N ASP A 193 15.87 -0.58 24.37
CA ASP A 193 16.57 -1.90 24.46
C ASP A 193 16.56 -2.81 23.19
N GLY A 194 16.83 -2.29 21.98
CA GLY A 194 17.37 -3.08 20.86
C GLY A 194 16.56 -4.30 20.39
N ARG A 195 15.21 -4.25 20.39
CA ARG A 195 14.38 -5.35 19.88
C ARG A 195 14.34 -5.37 18.35
N GLU A 196 14.99 -6.35 17.75
CA GLU A 196 15.14 -6.48 16.29
C GLU A 196 14.20 -7.52 15.63
N TYR A 197 13.66 -8.50 16.39
CA TYR A 197 12.91 -9.67 15.87
C TYR A 197 11.55 -9.92 16.56
N ALA A 198 10.56 -10.41 15.80
CA ALA A 198 9.18 -10.60 16.24
C ALA A 198 9.03 -11.77 17.24
N ASP A 199 8.21 -11.56 18.28
CA ASP A 199 7.85 -12.58 19.28
C ASP A 199 6.39 -13.06 19.12
N ASP A 200 5.93 -13.88 20.06
CA ASP A 200 4.61 -14.53 20.12
C ASP A 200 3.40 -13.57 20.14
N ARG A 201 3.63 -12.25 20.17
CA ARG A 201 2.59 -11.23 19.96
C ARG A 201 2.32 -10.91 18.48
N PHE A 202 3.04 -11.52 17.51
CA PHE A 202 2.96 -11.21 16.07
C PHE A 202 1.96 -12.07 15.27
N VAL A 203 1.35 -13.06 15.92
CA VAL A 203 0.20 -13.79 15.39
C VAL A 203 -1.05 -12.96 15.51
#